data_AF-A0A7W8E434-F1
#
_entry.id   AF-A0A7W8E434-F1
#
_cell.length_a   1.000
_cell.length_b   1.000
_cell.length_c   1.000
_cell.angle_alpha   90.00
_cell.angle_beta   90.00
_cell.angle_gamma   90.00
#
_symmetry.space_group_name_H-M   'P 1'
#
loop_
_entity.id
_entity.type
_entity.pdbx_description
1 polymer ?
#
loop_
_entity_poly.entity_id
_entity_poly.type
_entity_poly.pdbx_seq_one_letter_code
_entity_poly.pdbx_strand_id
1 'polypeptide(L)' 'MAKFEENLTSLETVVERLERGDLSLEDSVKLFEQGVALSAACKVELDAAEGKIQILLDPARSSTADLEVEDDADEEE' A
#
# COMPACT_ATOMS: atom_id res chain seq x y z
N MET A 1 -5.32 0.26 4.84
CA MET A 1 -5.65 0.18 3.41
C MET A 1 -6.81 1.08 3.03
N ALA A 2 -7.78 1.35 3.93
CA ALA A 2 -8.81 2.37 3.69
C ALA A 2 -8.25 3.72 3.20
N LYS A 3 -7.13 4.19 3.76
CA LYS A 3 -6.49 5.45 3.34
C LYS A 3 -5.94 5.42 1.90
N PHE A 4 -5.30 4.32 1.48
CA PHE A 4 -4.89 4.12 0.09
C PHE A 4 -6.09 4.14 -0.86
N GLU A 5 -7.16 3.40 -0.54
CA GLU A 5 -8.37 3.34 -1.36
C GLU A 5 -9.03 4.72 -1.47
N GLU A 6 -9.15 5.47 -0.37
CA GLU A 6 -9.65 6.85 -0.36
C GLU A 6 -8.82 7.79 -1.23
N ASN A 7 -7.49 7.71 -1.13
CA ASN A 7 -6.58 8.54 -1.94
C ASN A 7 -6.67 8.16 -3.42
N LEU A 8 -6.79 6.88 -3.74
CA LEU A 8 -6.92 6.38 -5.10
C LEU A 8 -8.24 6.84 -5.74
N THR A 9 -9.36 6.69 -5.05
CA THR A 9 -10.67 7.18 -5.53
C THR A 9 -10.67 8.70 -5.73
N SER A 10 -10.01 9.44 -4.83
CA SER A 10 -9.85 10.89 -4.98
C SER A 10 -9.00 11.24 -6.21
N LEU A 11 -7.94 10.48 -6.47
CA LEU A 11 -7.08 10.67 -7.64
C LEU A 11 -7.83 10.38 -8.95
N GLU A 12 -8.61 9.30 -9.00
CA GLU A 12 -9.46 8.95 -10.14
C GLU A 12 -10.45 10.08 -10.45
N THR A 13 -11.07 10.66 -9.42
CA THR A 13 -11.98 11.80 -9.56
C THR A 13 -11.26 13.04 -10.12
N VAL A 14 -10.02 13.30 -9.68
CA VAL A 14 -9.20 14.40 -10.20
C VAL A 14 -8.90 14.19 -11.68
N VAL A 15 -8.48 12.98 -12.06
CA VAL A 15 -8.18 12.62 -13.46
C VAL A 15 -9.41 12.77 -14.33
N GLU A 16 -10.56 12.23 -13.91
CA GLU A 16 -11.82 12.34 -14.65
C GLU A 16 -12.18 13.81 -14.91
N ARG A 17 -12.04 14.67 -13.90
CA ARG A 17 -12.30 16.11 -14.05
C ARG A 17 -11.33 16.80 -15.01
N LEU A 18 -10.05 16.44 -14.98
CA LEU A 18 -9.06 16.97 -15.92
C LEU A 18 -9.35 16.54 -17.36
N GLU A 19 -9.79 15.29 -17.57
CA GLU A 19 -10.12 14.75 -18.89
C GLU A 19 -11.40 15.34 -19.49
N ARG A 20 -12.37 15.77 -18.66
CA ARG A 20 -13.59 16.44 -19.14
C ARG A 20 -13.31 17.77 -19.84
N GLY A 21 -12.21 18.46 -19.51
CA GLY A 21 -11.76 19.65 -20.22
C GLY A 21 -12.67 20.88 -20.11
N ASP A 22 -13.61 20.90 -19.17
CA ASP A 22 -14.54 22.01 -18.91
C ASP A 22 -14.05 22.98 -17.82
N LEU A 23 -12.76 22.89 -17.45
CA LEU A 23 -12.13 23.63 -16.38
C LEU A 23 -11.43 24.89 -16.89
N SER A 24 -11.37 25.92 -16.05
CA SER A 24 -10.48 27.05 -16.28
C SER A 24 -9.01 26.61 -16.16
N LEU A 25 -8.08 27.40 -16.70
CA LEU A 25 -6.65 27.13 -16.55
C LEU A 25 -6.23 27.08 -15.07
N GLU A 26 -6.74 28.00 -14.26
CA GLU A 26 -6.42 28.06 -12.83
C GLU A 26 -6.93 26.82 -12.09
N ASP A 27 -8.15 26.37 -12.40
CA ASP A 27 -8.72 25.17 -11.78
C ASP A 27 -8.00 23.90 -12.24
N SER A 28 -7.58 23.86 -13.51
CA SER A 28 -6.80 22.75 -14.07
C SER A 28 -5.45 22.62 -13.37
N VAL A 29 -4.77 23.74 -13.09
CA VAL A 29 -3.50 23.76 -12.35
C VAL A 29 -3.72 23.27 -10.91
N LYS A 30 -4.75 23.76 -10.21
CA LYS A 30 -5.06 23.32 -8.84
C LYS A 30 -5.37 21.82 -8.77
N LEU A 31 -6.17 21.31 -9.71
CA LEU A 31 -6.49 19.88 -9.78
C LEU A 31 -5.24 19.04 -10.09
N PHE A 32 -4.38 19.52 -10.98
CA PHE A 32 -3.12 18.85 -11.27
C PHE A 32 -2.22 18.75 -10.03
N GLU A 33 -2.05 19.85 -9.28
CA GLU A 33 -1.29 19.84 -8.01
C GLU A 33 -1.87 18.85 -7.00
N GLN A 34 -3.21 18.82 -6.86
CA GLN A 34 -3.91 17.86 -6.02
C GLN A 34 -3.65 16.42 -6.48
N GLY A 35 -3.72 16.15 -7.79
CA GLY A 35 -3.46 14.83 -8.36
C GLY A 35 -2.03 14.36 -8.10
N VAL A 36 -1.04 15.25 -8.23
CA VAL A 36 0.37 14.93 -7.92
C VAL A 36 0.53 14.58 -6.44
N ALA A 37 -0.09 15.34 -5.53
CA ALA A 37 -0.03 15.07 -4.11
C ALA A 37 -0.68 13.72 -3.73
N LEU A 38 -1.85 13.42 -4.30
CA LEU A 38 -2.55 12.15 -4.09
C LEU A 38 -1.74 10.97 -4.63
N SER A 39 -1.16 11.09 -5.82
CA SER A 39 -0.28 10.07 -6.42
C SER A 39 0.94 9.78 -5.53
N ALA A 40 1.58 10.83 -5.00
CA ALA A 40 2.69 10.67 -4.05
C ALA A 40 2.25 9.95 -2.75
N ALA A 41 1.07 10.28 -2.22
CA ALA A 41 0.52 9.63 -1.04
C ALA A 41 0.25 8.13 -1.28
N CYS A 42 -0.36 7.79 -2.41
CA CYS A 42 -0.58 6.39 -2.81
C CYS A 42 0.74 5.62 -2.90
N LYS A 43 1.78 6.22 -3.49
CA LYS A 43 3.11 5.61 -3.57
C LYS A 43 3.69 5.31 -2.19
N VAL A 44 3.61 6.24 -1.25
CA VAL A 44 4.10 6.04 0.12
C VAL A 44 3.39 4.86 0.80
N GLU A 45 2.08 4.71 0.60
CA GLU A 45 1.34 3.58 1.19
C GLU A 45 1.72 2.24 0.55
N LEU A 46 1.94 2.21 -0.77
CA LEU A 46 2.41 1.03 -1.48
C LEU A 46 3.83 0.63 -1.05
N ASP A 47 4.76 1.58 -1.01
CA ASP A 47 6.15 1.33 -0.59
C ASP A 47 6.18 0.78 0.87
N ALA A 48 5.31 1.30 1.76
CA ALA A 48 5.17 0.79 3.12
C ALA A 48 4.57 -0.62 3.20
N ALA A 49 3.63 -0.96 2.31
CA ALA A 49 3.07 -2.30 2.22
C ALA A 49 4.11 -3.30 1.67
N GLU A 50 4.85 -2.92 0.64
CA GLU A 50 5.94 -3.72 0.08
C GLU A 50 7.01 -4.02 1.13
N GLY A 51 7.44 -3.01 1.90
CA GLY A 51 8.41 -3.21 2.99
C GLY A 51 7.93 -4.21 4.05
N LYS A 52 6.64 -4.20 4.39
CA LYS A 52 6.07 -5.19 5.32
C LYS A 52 6.10 -6.61 4.72
N ILE A 53 5.78 -6.74 3.44
CA ILE A 53 5.84 -8.03 2.73
C ILE A 53 7.27 -8.55 2.70
N GLN A 54 8.25 -7.71 2.38
CA GLN A 54 9.67 -8.09 2.36
C GLN A 54 10.14 -8.60 3.73
N ILE A 55 9.74 -7.94 4.83
CA ILE A 55 10.06 -8.40 6.19
C ILE A 55 9.45 -9.77 6.49
N LEU A 56 8.22 -10.04 6.04
CA LEU A 56 7.55 -11.32 6.23
C LEU A 56 8.16 -12.45 5.38
N LEU A 57 8.68 -12.11 4.21
CA LEU A 57 9.31 -13.06 3.29
C LEU A 57 10.78 -13.33 3.61
N ASP A 58 11.43 -12.55 4.48
CA ASP A 58 12.83 -12.75 4.84
C ASP A 58 13.01 -14.04 5.67
N PRO A 59 13.55 -15.12 5.07
CA PRO A 59 13.70 -16.40 5.76
C PRO A 59 14.76 -16.34 6.88
N ALA A 60 15.65 -15.33 6.90
CA ALA A 60 16.61 -15.15 7.97
C ALA A 60 15.95 -14.63 9.26
N ARG A 61 14.76 -14.01 9.16
CA ARG A 61 13.94 -13.58 10.30
C ARG A 61 12.74 -14.50 10.56
N SER A 62 12.37 -15.33 9.59
CA SER A 62 11.49 -16.48 9.79
C SER A 62 12.25 -17.60 10.51
N SER A 63 12.65 -17.35 11.76
CA SER A 63 13.09 -18.42 12.64
C SER A 63 11.87 -19.30 12.95
N THR A 64 11.70 -20.35 12.18
CA THR A 64 10.99 -21.55 12.62
C THR A 64 11.70 -22.24 13.80
N ALA A 65 12.76 -21.64 14.36
CA ALA A 65 13.43 -22.07 15.58
C ALA A 65 12.63 -21.79 16.86
N ASP A 66 11.59 -20.95 16.83
CA ASP A 66 10.68 -20.74 17.98
C ASP A 66 9.49 -21.71 18.01
N LEU A 67 9.38 -22.61 17.02
CA LEU A 67 8.47 -23.74 17.05
C LEU A 67 9.28 -25.00 17.35
N GLU A 68 9.89 -25.05 18.54
CA GLU A 68 10.12 -26.33 19.21
C GLU A 68 8.72 -26.90 19.49
N VAL A 69 8.15 -27.59 18.51
CA VAL A 69 7.15 -28.60 18.79
C VAL A 69 7.94 -29.68 19.51
N GLU A 70 7.88 -29.66 20.85
CA GLU A 70 8.17 -30.83 21.65
C GLU A 70 7.24 -31.92 21.11
N ASP A 71 7.80 -32.81 20.29
CA ASP A 71 7.17 -34.07 19.89
C ASP A 71 7.18 -34.96 21.14
N ASP A 72 6.33 -34.60 22.09
CA ASP A 72 5.91 -35.42 23.22
C ASP A 72 4.88 -36.40 22.66
N ALA A 73 5.38 -37.41 21.94
CA ALA A 73 4.60 -38.54 21.46
C ALA A 73 5.36 -39.84 21.76
N ASP A 74 5.19 -40.25 23.02
CA ASP A 74 5.15 -41.62 23.52
C ASP A 74 6.41 -42.48 23.34
N GLU A 75 7.11 -42.62 24.48
CA GLU A 75 7.68 -43.89 24.90
C GLU A 75 6.68 -45.03 24.61
N GLU A 76 7.08 -46.04 23.82
CA GLU A 76 6.79 -47.46 24.04
C GLU A 76 7.33 -48.31 22.86
N GLU A 77 8.52 -48.94 23.03
CA GLU A 77 8.70 -50.41 23.01
C GLU A 77 10.09 -50.82 23.55
#